data_AF-A0A1V5R2X5-F1
#
_entry.id   AF-A0A1V5R2X5-F1
#
_cell.length_a   1.000
_cell.length_b   1.000
_cell.length_c   1.000
_cell.angle_alpha   90.00
_cell.angle_beta   90.00
_cell.angle_gamma   90.00
#
_symmetry.space_group_name_H-M   'P 1'
#
loop_
_entity.id
_entity.type
_entity.pdbx_description
1 polymer ?
#
loop_
_entity_poly.entity_id
_entity_poly.type
_entity_poly.pdbx_seq_one_letter_code
_entity_poly.pdbx_strand_id
1 'polypeptide(L)'
;MRLRTLFLIPALLLAGAPAAQAGELPPDITAKLLKILVTNAGGKISCRDAALKDALTAVGVTVEDSAKVVWVTNPAQAKMLKSQGKLVVGPSPSLLSAGAGVALVEDGGKPKILLQMANVSASGVTLPDALLKVGAAQ
;
A
#
# COMPACT_ATOMS: atom_id res chain seq x y z
N MET A 1 12.45 6.48 59.57
CA MET A 1 11.50 7.50 59.05
C MET A 1 11.95 7.86 57.63
N ARG A 2 11.35 7.27 56.59
CA ARG A 2 11.65 7.59 55.18
C ARG A 2 10.35 7.91 54.48
N LEU A 3 10.20 9.19 54.16
CA LEU A 3 9.09 9.82 53.48
C LEU A 3 8.94 9.20 52.08
N ARG A 4 7.87 8.45 51.85
CA ARG A 4 7.51 7.93 50.51
C ARG A 4 6.69 8.99 49.81
N THR A 5 7.37 9.85 49.05
CA THR A 5 6.73 10.78 48.13
C THR A 5 6.06 9.98 47.02
N LEU A 6 4.72 9.98 47.02
CA LEU A 6 3.88 9.46 45.94
C LEU A 6 4.19 10.28 44.68
N PHE A 7 4.92 9.71 43.72
CA PHE A 7 4.98 10.26 42.38
C PHE A 7 3.76 9.74 41.61
N LEU A 8 2.72 10.59 41.58
CA LEU A 8 1.56 10.45 40.73
C LEU A 8 2.04 10.57 39.27
N ILE A 9 2.10 9.45 38.54
CA ILE A 9 2.35 9.48 37.10
C ILE A 9 1.02 9.85 36.44
N PRO A 10 0.89 10.99 35.73
CA PRO A 10 -0.31 11.25 34.95
C PRO A 10 -0.35 10.24 33.80
N ALA A 11 -1.41 9.42 33.81
CA ALA A 11 -1.77 8.54 32.71
C ALA A 11 -1.99 9.39 31.46
N LEU A 12 -1.02 9.36 30.53
CA LEU A 12 -1.15 9.98 29.23
C LEU A 12 -2.14 9.14 28.42
N LEU A 13 -3.40 9.57 28.43
CA LEU A 13 -4.44 9.18 27.47
C LEU A 13 -4.00 9.59 26.07
N LEU A 14 -3.19 8.75 25.41
CA LEU A 14 -3.09 8.80 23.95
C LEU A 14 -4.39 8.22 23.38
N ALA A 15 -5.28 9.15 23.02
CA ALA A 15 -6.42 8.88 22.16
C ALA A 15 -5.98 8.04 20.95
N GLY A 16 -6.79 7.04 20.63
CA GLY A 16 -6.49 6.02 19.62
C GLY A 16 -6.27 6.61 18.22
N ALA A 17 -5.02 6.89 17.90
CA ALA A 17 -4.57 6.75 16.53
C ALA A 17 -4.58 5.25 16.20
N PRO A 18 -5.22 4.80 15.10
CA PRO A 18 -5.00 3.44 14.64
C PRO A 18 -3.49 3.30 14.46
N ALA A 19 -2.90 2.33 15.15
CA ALA A 19 -1.49 2.03 15.04
C ALA A 19 -1.22 1.68 13.56
N ALA A 20 -0.79 2.67 12.78
CA ALA A 20 -0.03 2.42 11.57
C ALA A 20 1.10 1.51 12.04
N GLN A 21 1.04 0.24 11.62
CA GLN A 21 2.13 -0.68 11.89
C GLN A 21 3.40 -0.02 11.34
N ALA A 22 4.41 0.17 12.20
CA ALA A 22 5.66 0.80 11.80
C ALA A 22 6.19 0.11 10.53
N GLY A 23 6.33 0.88 9.45
CA GLY A 23 6.71 0.38 8.12
C GLY A 23 5.59 0.40 7.06
N GLU A 24 4.34 0.69 7.43
CA GLU A 24 3.22 0.80 6.51
C GLU A 24 2.85 2.27 6.23
N LEU A 25 2.74 2.63 4.96
CA LEU A 25 2.48 4.02 4.55
C LEU A 25 1.07 4.47 4.96
N PRO A 26 0.91 5.73 5.41
CA PRO A 26 -0.40 6.31 5.68
C PRO A 26 -1.36 6.18 4.47
N PRO A 27 -2.67 5.89 4.70
CA PRO A 27 -3.63 5.69 3.61
C PRO A 27 -3.68 6.82 2.59
N ASP A 28 -3.55 8.07 3.02
CA ASP A 28 -3.52 9.24 2.12
C ASP A 28 -2.32 9.26 1.18
N ILE A 29 -1.14 8.85 1.69
CA ILE A 29 0.09 8.77 0.88
C ILE A 29 -0.03 7.60 -0.08
N THR A 30 -0.46 6.44 0.42
CA THR A 30 -0.72 5.23 -0.38
C THR A 30 -1.70 5.52 -1.52
N ALA A 31 -2.82 6.21 -1.25
CA ALA A 31 -3.80 6.58 -2.25
C ALA A 31 -3.24 7.48 -3.35
N LYS A 32 -2.38 8.46 -3.01
CA LYS A 32 -1.72 9.32 -4.00
C LYS A 32 -0.78 8.54 -4.91
N LEU A 33 -0.02 7.59 -4.36
CA LEU A 33 0.85 6.72 -5.16
C LEU A 33 0.03 5.78 -6.06
N LEU A 34 -1.04 5.20 -5.53
CA LEU A 34 -1.95 4.35 -6.28
C LEU A 34 -2.65 5.12 -7.40
N LYS A 35 -3.04 6.38 -7.19
CA LYS A 35 -3.58 7.26 -8.24
C LYS A 35 -2.65 7.36 -9.43
N ILE A 36 -1.36 7.58 -9.18
CA ILE A 36 -0.35 7.62 -10.25
C ILE A 36 -0.33 6.26 -10.95
N LEU A 37 -0.20 5.16 -10.19
CA LEU A 37 -0.13 3.80 -10.73
C LEU A 37 -1.29 3.44 -11.65
N VAL A 38 -2.53 3.75 -11.24
CA VAL A 38 -3.73 3.37 -12.00
C VAL A 38 -4.00 4.27 -13.21
N THR A 39 -3.25 5.36 -13.38
CA THR A 39 -3.47 6.33 -14.47
C THR A 39 -3.46 5.65 -15.84
N ASN A 40 -2.50 4.76 -16.09
CA ASN A 40 -2.42 3.99 -17.34
C ASN A 40 -3.26 2.70 -17.34
N ALA A 41 -3.88 2.36 -16.20
CA ALA A 41 -4.72 1.18 -16.02
C ALA A 41 -6.23 1.51 -15.99
N GLY A 42 -6.62 2.68 -16.53
CA GLY A 42 -8.01 3.13 -16.62
C GLY A 42 -8.54 3.83 -15.37
N GLY A 43 -7.68 4.22 -14.42
CA GLY A 43 -8.07 4.99 -13.23
C GLY A 43 -8.82 4.19 -12.16
N LYS A 44 -8.84 2.85 -12.28
CA LYS A 44 -9.60 1.96 -11.41
C LYS A 44 -8.70 1.03 -10.61
N ILE A 45 -9.13 0.71 -9.39
CA ILE A 45 -8.47 -0.30 -8.54
C ILE A 45 -9.51 -1.12 -7.77
N SER A 46 -9.24 -2.41 -7.60
CA SER A 46 -9.96 -3.24 -6.64
C SER A 46 -9.24 -3.12 -5.31
N CYS A 47 -9.93 -2.62 -4.31
CA CYS A 47 -9.43 -2.51 -2.95
C CYS A 47 -10.51 -3.00 -2.00
N ARG A 48 -10.14 -3.70 -0.92
CA ARG A 48 -11.09 -4.14 0.13
C ARG A 48 -10.88 -3.44 1.47
N ASP A 49 -9.76 -2.76 1.64
CA ASP A 49 -9.43 -1.99 2.84
C ASP A 49 -10.30 -0.73 2.93
N ALA A 50 -11.02 -0.54 4.03
CA ALA A 50 -11.99 0.55 4.16
C ALA A 50 -11.32 1.93 4.22
N ALA A 51 -10.24 2.09 4.99
CA ALA A 51 -9.54 3.36 5.13
C ALA A 51 -8.89 3.79 3.81
N LEU A 52 -8.29 2.83 3.09
CA LEU A 52 -7.69 3.10 1.79
C LEU A 52 -8.75 3.37 0.71
N LYS A 53 -9.92 2.73 0.75
CA LYS A 53 -11.04 3.04 -0.16
C LYS A 53 -11.47 4.50 -0.07
N ASP A 54 -11.64 5.01 1.15
CA ASP A 54 -12.04 6.39 1.38
C ASP A 54 -10.96 7.36 0.87
N ALA A 55 -9.70 7.08 1.18
CA ALA A 55 -8.56 7.88 0.70
C ALA A 55 -8.43 7.86 -0.84
N LEU A 56 -8.64 6.70 -1.47
CA LEU A 56 -8.63 6.54 -2.94
C LEU A 56 -9.75 7.36 -3.60
N THR A 57 -10.95 7.29 -3.04
CA THR A 57 -12.11 8.04 -3.53
C THR A 57 -11.87 9.55 -3.39
N ALA A 58 -11.30 9.99 -2.27
CA ALA A 58 -10.95 11.39 -2.02
C ALA A 58 -9.94 11.96 -3.02
N VAL A 59 -9.04 11.12 -3.56
CA VAL A 59 -8.09 11.53 -4.61
C VAL A 59 -8.59 11.29 -6.05
N GLY A 60 -9.83 10.82 -6.20
CA GLY A 60 -10.49 10.62 -7.50
C GLY A 60 -10.17 9.29 -8.19
N VAL A 61 -9.72 8.27 -7.45
CA VAL A 61 -9.56 6.90 -7.97
C VAL A 61 -10.86 6.15 -7.80
N THR A 62 -11.31 5.46 -8.86
CA THR A 62 -12.52 4.64 -8.79
C THR A 62 -12.20 3.28 -8.17
N VAL A 63 -12.92 2.90 -7.12
CA VAL A 63 -12.82 1.56 -6.53
C VAL A 63 -13.84 0.65 -7.17
N GLU A 64 -13.38 -0.42 -7.83
CA GLU A 64 -14.24 -1.38 -8.54
C GLU A 64 -13.64 -2.79 -8.47
N ASP A 65 -14.44 -3.80 -8.12
CA ASP A 65 -13.97 -5.19 -8.00
C ASP A 65 -13.45 -5.77 -9.33
N SER A 66 -13.93 -5.25 -10.46
CA SER A 66 -13.55 -5.72 -11.79
C SER A 66 -12.18 -5.20 -12.26
N ALA A 67 -11.61 -4.20 -11.58
CA ALA A 67 -10.39 -3.51 -11.98
C ALA A 67 -9.20 -4.43 -12.23
N LYS A 68 -8.32 -4.04 -13.16
CA LYS A 68 -7.09 -4.78 -13.49
C LYS A 68 -6.01 -4.66 -12.42
N VAL A 69 -5.96 -3.53 -11.73
CA VAL A 69 -5.08 -3.30 -10.59
C VAL A 69 -5.82 -3.69 -9.31
N VAL A 70 -5.15 -4.42 -8.42
CA VAL A 70 -5.76 -4.89 -7.17
C VAL A 70 -4.80 -4.63 -6.00
N TRP A 71 -5.33 -4.03 -4.93
CA TRP A 71 -4.66 -3.87 -3.66
C TRP A 71 -4.86 -5.10 -2.77
N VAL A 72 -3.76 -5.66 -2.27
CA VAL A 72 -3.78 -6.77 -1.31
C VAL A 72 -2.75 -6.58 -0.21
N THR A 73 -3.04 -7.16 0.95
CA THR A 73 -2.12 -7.22 2.10
C THR A 73 -1.66 -8.65 2.39
N ASN A 74 -2.19 -9.66 1.68
CA ASN A 74 -1.95 -11.08 1.93
C ASN A 74 -1.25 -11.77 0.73
N PRO A 75 -0.12 -12.47 0.95
CA PRO A 75 0.59 -13.26 -0.06
C PRO A 75 -0.27 -14.28 -0.81
N ALA A 76 -1.21 -14.96 -0.13
CA ALA A 76 -2.06 -15.96 -0.76
C ALA A 76 -2.99 -15.34 -1.81
N GLN A 77 -3.52 -14.15 -1.52
CA GLN A 77 -4.34 -13.39 -2.47
C GLN A 77 -3.48 -12.87 -3.64
N ALA A 78 -2.26 -12.41 -3.36
CA ALA A 78 -1.33 -11.96 -4.39
C ALA A 78 -1.06 -13.05 -5.44
N LYS A 79 -0.79 -14.28 -4.98
CA LYS A 79 -0.55 -15.44 -5.86
C LYS A 79 -1.76 -15.75 -6.73
N MET A 80 -2.96 -15.80 -6.13
CA MET A 80 -4.20 -16.10 -6.83
C MET A 80 -4.57 -15.03 -7.86
N LEU A 81 -4.44 -13.74 -7.53
CA LEU A 81 -4.78 -12.65 -8.44
C LEU A 81 -3.76 -12.50 -9.57
N LYS A 82 -2.47 -12.77 -9.30
CA LYS A 82 -1.45 -12.87 -10.35
C LYS A 82 -1.82 -13.95 -11.37
N SER A 83 -2.25 -15.13 -10.94
CA SER A 83 -2.63 -16.19 -11.87
C SER A 83 -3.89 -15.87 -12.69
N GLN A 84 -4.66 -14.86 -12.27
CA GLN A 84 -5.79 -14.30 -13.03
C GLN A 84 -5.37 -13.13 -13.96
N GLY A 85 -4.06 -12.84 -14.07
CA GLY A 85 -3.55 -11.76 -14.91
C GLY A 85 -3.89 -10.36 -14.40
N LYS A 86 -4.04 -10.20 -13.07
CA LYS A 86 -4.22 -8.90 -12.42
C LYS A 86 -2.85 -8.30 -12.04
N LEU A 87 -2.74 -6.98 -12.07
CA LEU A 87 -1.61 -6.29 -11.48
C LEU A 87 -1.84 -6.18 -9.97
N VAL A 88 -1.08 -6.93 -9.20
CA VAL A 88 -1.17 -6.94 -7.75
C VAL A 88 -0.24 -5.89 -7.16
N VAL A 89 -0.77 -5.07 -6.26
CA VAL A 89 -0.08 -4.02 -5.51
C VAL A 89 -0.29 -4.24 -4.01
N GLY A 90 0.70 -3.96 -3.17
CA GLY A 90 0.53 -4.06 -1.72
C GLY A 90 1.57 -3.31 -0.89
N PRO A 91 1.50 -3.39 0.44
CA PRO A 91 2.31 -2.56 1.34
C PRO A 91 3.68 -3.14 1.72
N SER A 92 4.05 -4.33 1.23
CA SER A 92 5.23 -5.05 1.74
C SER A 92 6.09 -5.65 0.62
N PRO A 93 7.44 -5.64 0.75
CA PRO A 93 8.34 -6.29 -0.22
C PRO A 93 8.07 -7.80 -0.33
N SER A 94 7.62 -8.44 0.76
CA SER A 94 7.32 -9.87 0.81
C SER A 94 6.26 -10.30 -0.22
N LEU A 95 5.38 -9.37 -0.62
CA LEU A 95 4.35 -9.64 -1.62
C LEU A 95 4.91 -9.77 -3.03
N LEU A 96 6.07 -9.18 -3.33
CA LEU A 96 6.69 -9.27 -4.66
C LEU A 96 7.02 -10.73 -5.01
N SER A 97 7.61 -11.46 -4.06
CA SER A 97 7.89 -12.89 -4.19
C SER A 97 6.61 -13.73 -4.26
N ALA A 98 5.51 -13.24 -3.68
CA ALA A 98 4.21 -13.91 -3.71
C ALA A 98 3.42 -13.66 -5.01
N GLY A 99 3.81 -12.67 -5.81
CA GLY A 99 3.19 -12.36 -7.09
C GLY A 99 2.80 -10.90 -7.31
N ALA A 100 3.07 -10.00 -6.36
CA ALA A 100 2.87 -8.57 -6.55
C ALA A 100 3.82 -8.01 -7.62
N GLY A 101 3.29 -7.14 -8.48
CA GLY A 101 4.09 -6.35 -9.41
C GLY A 101 4.67 -5.10 -8.77
N VAL A 102 3.97 -4.55 -7.76
CA VAL A 102 4.38 -3.33 -7.06
C VAL A 102 4.23 -3.50 -5.55
N ALA A 103 5.22 -3.07 -4.79
CA ALA A 103 5.12 -2.87 -3.35
C ALA A 103 5.36 -1.41 -2.98
N LEU A 104 4.46 -0.83 -2.20
CA LEU A 104 4.54 0.53 -1.67
C LEU A 104 4.95 0.43 -0.19
N VAL A 105 6.18 0.84 0.13
CA VAL A 105 6.77 0.61 1.45
C VAL A 105 7.25 1.91 2.06
N GLU A 106 7.29 1.99 3.38
CA GLU A 106 7.97 3.07 4.08
C GLU A 106 9.42 2.67 4.35
N ASP A 107 10.38 3.54 3.98
CA ASP A 107 11.81 3.35 4.21
C ASP A 107 12.37 4.64 4.83
N GLY A 108 12.69 4.62 6.12
CA GLY A 108 13.22 5.79 6.84
C GLY A 108 12.27 7.00 6.83
N GLY A 109 10.96 6.77 6.95
CA GLY A 109 9.92 7.81 6.92
C GLY A 109 9.62 8.38 5.54
N LYS A 110 10.12 7.75 4.46
CA LYS A 110 9.85 8.14 3.08
C LYS A 110 9.15 7.01 2.31
N PRO A 111 8.21 7.34 1.41
CA PRO A 111 7.62 6.35 0.54
C PRO A 111 8.65 5.85 -0.47
N LYS A 112 8.67 4.54 -0.65
CA LYS A 112 9.50 3.83 -1.63
C LYS A 112 8.64 2.87 -2.43
N ILE A 113 8.91 2.79 -3.72
CA ILE A 113 8.17 1.95 -4.66
C ILE A 113 9.14 0.86 -5.12
N LEU A 114 8.77 -0.38 -4.88
CA LEU A 114 9.52 -1.54 -5.34
C LEU A 114 8.75 -2.20 -6.48
N LEU A 115 9.44 -2.50 -7.57
CA LEU A 115 8.84 -3.02 -8.79
C LEU A 115 9.39 -4.40 -9.11
N GLN A 116 8.51 -5.40 -9.26
CA GLN A 116 8.86 -6.69 -9.84
C GLN A 116 8.39 -6.74 -11.29
N MET A 117 9.26 -6.33 -12.20
CA MET A 117 8.92 -6.10 -13.61
C MET A 117 8.42 -7.37 -14.31
N ALA A 118 8.86 -8.56 -13.91
CA ALA A 118 8.32 -9.80 -14.47
C ALA A 118 6.82 -9.97 -14.17
N ASN A 119 6.39 -9.62 -12.96
CA ASN A 119 4.98 -9.68 -12.55
C ASN A 119 4.17 -8.55 -13.19
N VAL A 120 4.76 -7.35 -13.34
CA VAL A 120 4.14 -6.22 -14.05
C VAL A 120 3.86 -6.62 -15.50
N SER A 121 4.87 -7.12 -16.22
CA SER A 121 4.71 -7.56 -17.61
C SER A 121 3.68 -8.68 -17.76
N ALA A 122 3.66 -9.65 -16.83
CA ALA A 122 2.68 -10.73 -16.83
C ALA A 122 1.22 -10.26 -16.62
N SER A 123 1.02 -9.10 -16.00
CA SER A 123 -0.31 -8.51 -15.82
C SER A 123 -0.87 -7.80 -17.07
N GLY A 124 0.00 -7.48 -18.04
CA GLY A 124 -0.35 -6.70 -19.22
C GLY A 124 -0.64 -5.22 -18.94
N VAL A 125 -0.41 -4.74 -17.71
CA VAL A 125 -0.59 -3.33 -17.34
C VAL A 125 0.70 -2.55 -17.60
N THR A 126 0.59 -1.44 -18.33
CA THR A 126 1.69 -0.50 -18.51
C THR A 126 1.79 0.45 -17.33
N LEU A 127 2.94 0.50 -16.66
CA LEU A 127 3.19 1.49 -15.60
C LEU A 127 3.48 2.88 -16.20
N PRO A 128 3.08 3.97 -15.53
CA PRO A 128 3.49 5.32 -15.92
C PRO A 128 5.01 5.53 -15.80
N ASP A 129 5.59 6.31 -16.71
CA ASP A 129 7.02 6.67 -16.70
C ASP A 129 7.49 7.26 -15.37
N ALA A 130 6.62 8.03 -14.70
CA ALA A 130 6.91 8.58 -13.39
C ALA A 130 7.24 7.48 -12.37
N LEU A 131 6.50 6.36 -12.38
CA LEU A 131 6.76 5.22 -11.51
C LEU A 131 8.00 4.44 -11.92
N LEU A 132 8.27 4.32 -13.21
CA LEU A 132 9.49 3.65 -13.70
C LEU A 132 10.76 4.42 -13.32
N LYS A 133 10.69 5.75 -13.23
CA LYS A 133 11.81 6.61 -12.83
C LYS A 133 12.10 6.59 -11.33
N VAL A 134 11.06 6.46 -10.50
CA VAL A 134 11.21 6.49 -9.02
C VAL A 134 11.20 5.10 -8.38
N GLY A 135 10.71 4.10 -9.09
CA GLY A 135 10.61 2.73 -8.61
C GLY A 135 11.94 2.02 -8.66
N ALA A 136 12.31 1.35 -7.57
CA ALA A 136 13.46 0.45 -7.54
C ALA A 136 13.03 -0.91 -8.09
N ALA A 137 13.64 -1.35 -9.18
CA ALA A 137 13.48 -2.72 -9.68
C ALA A 137 14.02 -3.70 -8.64
N GLN A 138 13.29 -4.79 -8.40
CA GLN A 138 13.63 -5.89 -7.48
C GLN A 138 13.61 -7.22 -8.22
#